data_AF-A0A553IDM3-F1
#
_entry.id   AF-A0A553IDM3-F1
#
_cell.length_a   1.000
_cell.length_b   1.000
_cell.length_c   1.000
_cell.angle_alpha   90.00
_cell.angle_beta   90.00
_cell.angle_gamma   90.00
#
_symmetry.space_group_name_H-M   'P 1'
#
loop_
_entity.id
_entity.type
_entity.pdbx_description
1 polymer ?
#
loop_
_entity_poly.entity_id
_entity_poly.type
_entity_poly.pdbx_seq_one_letter_code
_entity_poly.pdbx_strand_id
1 'polypeptide(L)'
;MAPYNRETEGLQLVHEFADQVKNRNCPTPGGLGAETAISIAAEHPAMIILVGRSQAKAQPTIDAIKSVDADIKVKFIEAELSSLKSVRAAAQAIIDDNEITKIDVVINNAAVMASPQMKTEDGLDYQFAINHLSHFVLTNKIMPKILAAGPGTRIVNVSSSGHRYTGIRFHDPNFTEPGSYKEFAGYGQAKTANILYAVELNKRLASRGIHAYAPTPGSVATNLQGYVKVLGDRATEIFNEAAYKVNGISIAESRIRDPMKTLQQGSASLIRPAIDPNIVNEEGVFIDNAIVTTDPKDVRSWATDPELAAECWKLSEELVVLTASYESRAALVELKGKTRLAKWYVPYTDDEKIKLKGEVHRLVAPRDQKYQSNFVEFRNHKVVYRRYAGLFFCACVDTNDNELAYLEAIHFFVEVLDAFFGNVCELDLVFNFYKVYAILDEVFLAGEIEETSKQVVLTRLEHLDKLE
;
A
#
# COMPACT_ATOMS: atom_id res chain seq x y z
N MET A 1 -33.12 11.11 1.10
CA MET A 1 -32.09 10.98 2.15
C MET A 1 -31.78 12.37 2.66
N ALA A 2 -31.70 12.56 3.98
CA ALA A 2 -31.20 13.82 4.51
C ALA A 2 -29.75 14.01 4.02
N PRO A 3 -29.33 15.20 3.58
CA PRO A 3 -27.96 15.38 3.12
C PRO A 3 -27.00 15.21 4.30
N TYR A 4 -26.11 14.23 4.22
CA TYR A 4 -24.96 14.13 5.11
C TYR A 4 -24.22 15.46 5.11
N ASN A 5 -23.72 15.83 6.28
CA ASN A 5 -23.04 17.09 6.50
C ASN A 5 -22.05 16.98 7.66
N ARG A 6 -21.47 18.11 8.03
CA ARG A 6 -20.52 18.26 9.14
C ARG A 6 -20.96 17.63 10.46
N GLU A 7 -22.25 17.73 10.78
CA GLU A 7 -22.83 17.28 12.04
C GLU A 7 -23.21 15.79 12.02
N THR A 8 -23.02 15.10 10.89
CA THR A 8 -23.26 13.64 10.79
C THR A 8 -22.39 12.89 11.79
N GLU A 9 -23.00 11.99 12.57
CA GLU A 9 -22.28 11.16 13.54
C GLU A 9 -22.03 9.75 12.99
N GLY A 10 -20.93 9.13 13.44
CA GLY A 10 -20.54 7.79 13.01
C GLY A 10 -21.60 6.73 13.36
N LEU A 11 -22.13 6.78 14.57
CA LEU A 11 -23.17 5.86 15.04
C LEU A 11 -24.48 6.02 14.26
N GLN A 12 -24.82 7.26 13.87
CA GLN A 12 -25.97 7.53 12.99
C GLN A 12 -25.82 6.77 11.66
N LEU A 13 -24.64 6.84 11.02
CA LEU A 13 -24.37 6.14 9.76
C LEU A 13 -24.40 4.62 9.94
N VAL A 14 -23.85 4.11 11.04
CA VAL A 14 -23.84 2.68 11.33
C VAL A 14 -25.28 2.15 11.45
N HIS A 15 -26.14 2.83 12.22
CA HIS A 15 -27.56 2.46 12.32
C HIS A 15 -28.31 2.57 10.98
N GLU A 16 -28.00 3.60 10.17
CA GLU A 16 -28.63 3.76 8.84
C GLU A 16 -28.28 2.61 7.88
N PHE A 17 -27.06 2.07 7.98
CA PHE A 17 -26.54 1.01 7.10
C PHE A 17 -26.28 -0.32 7.83
N ALA A 18 -27.10 -0.64 8.84
CA ALA A 18 -26.97 -1.84 9.67
C ALA A 18 -26.72 -3.14 8.87
N ASP A 19 -27.49 -3.35 7.79
CA ASP A 19 -27.37 -4.53 6.92
C ASP A 19 -26.00 -4.65 6.22
N GLN A 20 -25.29 -3.53 6.06
CA GLN A 20 -23.95 -3.49 5.46
C GLN A 20 -22.86 -3.74 6.48
N VAL A 21 -23.14 -3.71 7.78
CA VAL A 21 -22.17 -3.95 8.85
C VAL A 21 -22.22 -5.39 9.33
N LYS A 22 -23.43 -5.94 9.42
CA LYS A 22 -23.67 -7.30 9.92
C LYS A 22 -22.82 -8.32 9.17
N ASN A 23 -22.05 -9.12 9.91
CA ASN A 23 -21.16 -10.15 9.39
C ASN A 23 -19.92 -9.68 8.59
N ARG A 24 -19.52 -8.40 8.65
CA ARG A 24 -18.26 -7.92 8.02
C ARG A 24 -17.04 -7.98 8.95
N ASN A 25 -15.85 -7.94 8.34
CA ASN A 25 -14.56 -7.86 9.04
C ASN A 25 -13.93 -6.44 8.93
N CYS A 26 -13.51 -5.80 10.03
CA CYS A 26 -13.01 -4.39 10.03
C CYS A 26 -11.77 -4.15 10.93
N PRO A 27 -10.71 -3.41 10.51
CA PRO A 27 -9.54 -3.15 11.38
C PRO A 27 -9.37 -1.71 11.92
N THR A 28 -9.03 -1.50 13.21
CA THR A 28 -8.50 -0.21 13.78
C THR A 28 -7.81 -0.35 15.17
N PRO A 29 -6.90 0.54 15.63
CA PRO A 29 -6.89 0.89 17.07
C PRO A 29 -6.48 2.34 17.42
N GLY A 30 -7.13 2.89 18.47
CA GLY A 30 -6.70 4.07 19.25
C GLY A 30 -7.11 5.45 18.70
N GLY A 31 -7.83 6.26 19.48
CA GLY A 31 -8.31 7.58 19.05
C GLY A 31 -9.47 7.47 18.06
N LEU A 32 -9.42 8.21 16.95
CA LEU A 32 -10.44 8.16 15.89
C LEU A 32 -10.69 6.73 15.37
N GLY A 33 -9.65 5.90 15.29
CA GLY A 33 -9.78 4.49 14.91
C GLY A 33 -10.62 3.70 15.92
N ALA A 34 -10.35 3.86 17.22
CA ALA A 34 -11.14 3.20 18.26
C ALA A 34 -12.62 3.58 18.20
N GLU A 35 -12.92 4.87 18.05
CA GLU A 35 -14.30 5.34 17.88
C GLU A 35 -14.97 4.71 16.65
N THR A 36 -14.22 4.62 15.55
CA THR A 36 -14.70 4.01 14.31
C THR A 36 -15.05 2.53 14.52
N ALA A 37 -14.17 1.75 15.18
CA ALA A 37 -14.46 0.34 15.44
C ALA A 37 -15.58 0.12 16.48
N ILE A 38 -15.66 0.96 17.52
CA ILE A 38 -16.75 0.88 18.51
C ILE A 38 -18.08 1.24 17.85
N SER A 39 -18.11 2.26 16.98
CA SER A 39 -19.31 2.62 16.22
C SER A 39 -19.73 1.47 15.32
N ILE A 40 -18.80 0.89 14.53
CA ILE A 40 -19.08 -0.26 13.66
C ILE A 40 -19.56 -1.48 14.48
N ALA A 41 -19.07 -1.67 15.71
CA ALA A 41 -19.52 -2.78 16.56
C ALA A 41 -21.03 -2.73 16.88
N ALA A 42 -21.67 -1.56 16.82
CA ALA A 42 -23.09 -1.39 17.13
C ALA A 42 -24.03 -2.20 16.23
N GLU A 43 -23.56 -2.65 15.05
CA GLU A 43 -24.35 -3.44 14.10
C GLU A 43 -23.73 -4.81 13.83
N HIS A 44 -23.08 -5.37 14.86
CA HIS A 44 -22.74 -6.80 14.94
C HIS A 44 -21.90 -7.34 13.75
N PRO A 45 -20.71 -6.76 13.47
CA PRO A 45 -19.77 -7.33 12.49
C PRO A 45 -19.30 -8.72 12.93
N ALA A 46 -18.97 -9.59 11.97
CA ALA A 46 -18.47 -10.94 12.29
C ALA A 46 -17.13 -10.90 13.01
N MET A 47 -16.25 -9.97 12.59
CA MET A 47 -14.94 -9.80 13.18
C MET A 47 -14.46 -8.35 13.15
N ILE A 48 -13.67 -7.94 14.14
CA ILE A 48 -12.90 -6.71 14.10
C ILE A 48 -11.42 -7.07 14.33
N ILE A 49 -10.53 -6.68 13.42
CA ILE A 49 -9.09 -7.01 13.41
C ILE A 49 -8.29 -5.75 13.77
N LEU A 50 -8.04 -5.50 15.04
CA LEU A 50 -7.28 -4.33 15.46
C LEU A 50 -5.78 -4.48 15.12
N VAL A 51 -5.24 -3.65 14.23
CA VAL A 51 -3.81 -3.68 13.86
C VAL A 51 -3.06 -2.51 14.50
N GLY A 52 -2.14 -2.77 15.41
CA GLY A 52 -1.40 -1.69 16.07
C GLY A 52 -0.20 -2.14 16.88
N ARG A 53 0.47 -1.19 17.54
CA ARG A 53 1.78 -1.43 18.17
C ARG A 53 1.75 -2.10 19.54
N SER A 54 0.62 -2.05 20.22
CA SER A 54 0.54 -2.46 21.62
C SER A 54 -0.84 -2.98 21.93
N GLN A 55 -0.92 -4.29 22.22
CA GLN A 55 -2.17 -4.92 22.63
C GLN A 55 -2.70 -4.28 23.91
N ALA A 56 -1.83 -3.98 24.88
CA ALA A 56 -2.22 -3.33 26.12
C ALA A 56 -2.92 -1.98 25.88
N LYS A 57 -2.49 -1.21 24.87
CA LYS A 57 -3.17 0.05 24.49
C LYS A 57 -4.44 -0.16 23.67
N ALA A 58 -4.56 -1.28 22.97
CA ALA A 58 -5.77 -1.65 22.25
C ALA A 58 -6.84 -2.30 23.16
N GLN A 59 -6.45 -2.84 24.31
CA GLN A 59 -7.34 -3.58 25.22
C GLN A 59 -8.61 -2.80 25.61
N PRO A 60 -8.55 -1.49 25.97
CA PRO A 60 -9.77 -0.74 26.26
C PRO A 60 -10.74 -0.65 25.08
N THR A 61 -10.23 -0.63 23.84
CA THR A 61 -11.05 -0.67 22.62
C THR A 61 -11.67 -2.06 22.42
N ILE A 62 -10.90 -3.13 22.67
CA ILE A 62 -11.40 -4.51 22.63
C ILE A 62 -12.54 -4.68 23.64
N ASP A 63 -12.35 -4.22 24.88
CA ASP A 63 -13.33 -4.32 25.95
C ASP A 63 -14.60 -3.51 25.62
N ALA A 64 -14.45 -2.33 25.04
CA ALA A 64 -15.58 -1.51 24.59
C ALA A 64 -16.38 -2.19 23.47
N ILE A 65 -15.71 -2.76 22.46
CA ILE A 65 -16.36 -3.55 21.41
C ILE A 65 -17.12 -4.74 22.01
N LYS A 66 -16.48 -5.48 22.92
CA LYS A 66 -17.09 -6.63 23.60
C LYS A 66 -18.23 -6.27 24.53
N SER A 67 -18.27 -5.03 25.03
CA SER A 67 -19.38 -4.50 25.82
C SER A 67 -20.58 -4.14 24.96
N VAL A 68 -20.36 -3.76 23.69
CA VAL A 68 -21.43 -3.56 22.69
C VAL A 68 -22.02 -4.90 22.27
N ASP A 69 -21.16 -5.86 21.91
CA ASP A 69 -21.57 -7.22 21.62
C ASP A 69 -20.42 -8.21 21.92
N ALA A 70 -20.71 -9.13 22.85
CA ALA A 70 -19.76 -10.14 23.31
C ALA A 70 -19.43 -11.20 22.24
N ASP A 71 -20.29 -11.38 21.24
CA ASP A 71 -20.15 -12.38 20.19
C ASP A 71 -19.24 -11.91 19.04
N ILE A 72 -19.00 -10.60 18.89
CA ILE A 72 -18.08 -10.05 17.88
C ILE A 72 -16.69 -10.65 18.10
N LYS A 73 -16.12 -11.34 17.10
CA LYS A 73 -14.74 -11.81 17.19
C LYS A 73 -13.79 -10.62 17.12
N VAL A 74 -12.94 -10.42 18.12
CA VAL A 74 -11.93 -9.34 18.09
C VAL A 74 -10.55 -9.97 18.06
N LYS A 75 -9.79 -9.71 16.99
CA LYS A 75 -8.38 -10.11 16.88
C LYS A 75 -7.50 -8.87 16.99
N PHE A 76 -6.37 -8.99 17.66
CA PHE A 76 -5.33 -7.97 17.67
C PHE A 76 -4.10 -8.49 16.95
N ILE A 77 -3.58 -7.73 15.99
CA ILE A 77 -2.36 -8.04 15.25
C ILE A 77 -1.34 -6.95 15.52
N GLU A 78 -0.18 -7.34 16.03
CA GLU A 78 0.89 -6.40 16.32
C GLU A 78 1.56 -5.89 15.04
N ALA A 79 1.68 -4.57 14.90
CA ALA A 79 2.39 -3.94 13.80
C ALA A 79 3.02 -2.61 14.25
N GLU A 80 4.34 -2.49 14.08
CA GLU A 80 5.07 -1.21 14.12
C GLU A 80 5.17 -0.65 12.71
N LEU A 81 4.36 0.37 12.43
CA LEU A 81 4.25 0.98 11.11
C LEU A 81 5.52 1.74 10.69
N SER A 82 6.43 2.02 11.63
CA SER A 82 7.76 2.55 11.31
C SER A 82 8.77 1.46 10.92
N SER A 83 8.35 0.21 10.78
CA SER A 83 9.19 -0.93 10.37
C SER A 83 8.47 -1.73 9.29
N LEU A 84 8.95 -1.68 8.06
CA LEU A 84 8.33 -2.46 6.97
C LEU A 84 8.47 -3.97 7.20
N LYS A 85 9.50 -4.41 7.93
CA LYS A 85 9.61 -5.80 8.39
C LYS A 85 8.45 -6.17 9.32
N SER A 86 8.14 -5.33 10.32
CA SER A 86 7.00 -5.56 11.21
C SER A 86 5.68 -5.58 10.45
N VAL A 87 5.49 -4.65 9.51
CA VAL A 87 4.29 -4.58 8.66
C VAL A 87 4.11 -5.85 7.83
N ARG A 88 5.18 -6.38 7.23
CA ARG A 88 5.14 -7.63 6.46
C ARG A 88 4.79 -8.82 7.35
N ALA A 89 5.33 -8.89 8.57
CA ALA A 89 4.98 -9.92 9.53
C ALA A 89 3.51 -9.83 9.98
N ALA A 90 2.98 -8.62 10.20
CA ALA A 90 1.57 -8.41 10.52
C ALA A 90 0.66 -8.86 9.37
N ALA A 91 1.00 -8.53 8.13
CA ALA A 91 0.26 -8.99 6.97
C ALA A 91 0.27 -10.53 6.85
N GLN A 92 1.43 -11.15 7.08
CA GLN A 92 1.55 -12.61 7.05
C GLN A 92 0.69 -13.27 8.13
N ALA A 93 0.69 -12.71 9.35
CA ALA A 93 -0.17 -13.19 10.44
C ALA A 93 -1.66 -13.13 10.07
N ILE A 94 -2.09 -12.10 9.32
CA ILE A 94 -3.47 -12.00 8.81
C ILE A 94 -3.74 -13.05 7.72
N ILE A 95 -2.78 -13.31 6.84
CA ILE A 95 -2.92 -14.31 5.77
C ILE A 95 -3.03 -15.73 6.35
N ASP A 96 -2.17 -16.07 7.30
CA ASP A 96 -2.05 -17.40 7.89
C ASP A 96 -3.18 -17.74 8.88
N ASP A 97 -3.93 -16.74 9.34
CA ASP A 97 -5.07 -16.95 10.23
C ASP A 97 -6.27 -17.50 9.46
N ASN A 98 -6.56 -18.79 9.68
CA ASN A 98 -7.66 -19.50 9.03
C ASN A 98 -9.05 -19.00 9.44
N GLU A 99 -9.19 -18.27 10.55
CA GLU A 99 -10.47 -17.64 10.90
C GLU A 99 -10.71 -16.35 10.08
N ILE A 100 -9.66 -15.73 9.56
CA ILE A 100 -9.75 -14.58 8.66
C ILE A 100 -9.84 -15.13 7.23
N THR A 101 -11.02 -15.52 6.80
CA THR A 101 -11.21 -16.07 5.43
C THR A 101 -11.32 -14.99 4.36
N LYS A 102 -11.78 -13.79 4.73
CA LYS A 102 -11.96 -12.63 3.86
C LYS A 102 -11.87 -11.32 4.66
N ILE A 103 -11.71 -10.19 3.97
CA ILE A 103 -11.73 -8.84 4.56
C ILE A 103 -12.64 -7.95 3.73
N ASP A 104 -13.81 -7.60 4.27
CA ASP A 104 -14.82 -6.80 3.56
C ASP A 104 -14.52 -5.29 3.59
N VAL A 105 -13.82 -4.82 4.64
CA VAL A 105 -13.45 -3.41 4.79
C VAL A 105 -12.03 -3.30 5.35
N VAL A 106 -11.20 -2.47 4.72
CA VAL A 106 -9.88 -2.06 5.23
C VAL A 106 -9.92 -0.58 5.56
N ILE A 107 -9.53 -0.18 6.79
CA ILE A 107 -9.43 1.23 7.19
C ILE A 107 -8.00 1.54 7.60
N ASN A 108 -7.25 2.14 6.67
CA ASN A 108 -5.88 2.62 6.87
C ASN A 108 -5.91 3.97 7.61
N ASN A 109 -6.15 3.91 8.92
CA ASN A 109 -6.37 5.07 9.79
C ASN A 109 -5.10 5.60 10.48
N ALA A 110 -4.17 4.73 10.85
CA ALA A 110 -3.07 5.09 11.74
C ALA A 110 -2.18 6.18 11.12
N ALA A 111 -1.77 7.18 11.91
CA ALA A 111 -0.91 8.23 11.40
C ALA A 111 -0.12 8.92 12.50
N VAL A 112 0.98 9.55 12.08
CA VAL A 112 1.74 10.58 12.81
C VAL A 112 1.61 11.91 12.08
N MET A 113 1.80 13.02 12.78
CA MET A 113 1.66 14.36 12.20
C MET A 113 2.71 15.31 12.74
N ALA A 114 3.28 16.10 11.83
CA ALA A 114 4.20 17.18 12.12
C ALA A 114 5.34 16.73 13.06
N SER A 115 5.91 15.56 12.76
CA SER A 115 7.12 15.11 13.46
C SER A 115 8.32 15.96 13.05
N PRO A 116 9.37 16.03 13.89
CA PRO A 116 10.69 16.46 13.45
C PRO A 116 11.18 15.61 12.27
N GLN A 117 12.22 16.08 11.58
CA GLN A 117 12.89 15.30 10.55
C GLN A 117 13.49 14.05 11.18
N MET A 118 12.96 12.89 10.80
CA MET A 118 13.37 11.59 11.30
C MET A 118 13.30 10.59 10.16
N LYS A 119 14.07 9.52 10.29
CA LYS A 119 13.98 8.36 9.39
C LYS A 119 13.48 7.15 10.16
N THR A 120 12.77 6.26 9.47
CA THR A 120 12.50 4.91 9.98
C THR A 120 13.77 4.07 9.98
N GLU A 121 13.73 2.88 10.57
CA GLU A 121 14.84 1.91 10.46
C GLU A 121 15.13 1.51 9.00
N ASP A 122 14.10 1.60 8.16
CA ASP A 122 14.15 1.40 6.71
C ASP A 122 14.85 2.57 5.97
N GLY A 123 15.19 3.67 6.64
CA GLY A 123 15.84 4.83 6.03
C GLY A 123 14.90 5.79 5.27
N LEU A 124 13.58 5.59 5.40
CA LEU A 124 12.52 6.40 4.78
C LEU A 124 12.14 7.61 5.64
N ASP A 125 11.58 8.66 5.04
CA ASP A 125 10.91 9.73 5.79
C ASP A 125 9.86 9.14 6.74
N TYR A 126 9.94 9.53 8.01
CA TYR A 126 9.14 8.93 9.07
C TYR A 126 7.62 9.10 8.86
N GLN A 127 7.18 10.27 8.41
CA GLN A 127 5.74 10.52 8.21
C GLN A 127 5.23 9.81 6.95
N PHE A 128 6.01 9.78 5.87
CA PHE A 128 5.65 9.10 4.64
C PHE A 128 5.63 7.57 4.82
N ALA A 129 6.61 7.03 5.53
CA ALA A 129 6.68 5.60 5.85
C ALA A 129 5.46 5.14 6.67
N ILE A 130 5.18 5.81 7.78
CA ILE A 130 4.09 5.39 8.68
C ILE A 130 2.73 5.64 8.05
N ASN A 131 2.49 6.83 7.50
CA ASN A 131 1.14 7.24 7.09
C ASN A 131 0.71 6.65 5.74
N HIS A 132 1.67 6.27 4.89
CA HIS A 132 1.42 5.81 3.53
C HIS A 132 2.09 4.46 3.21
N LEU A 133 3.43 4.36 3.26
CA LEU A 133 4.13 3.16 2.76
C LEU A 133 3.83 1.90 3.58
N SER A 134 3.65 2.02 4.89
CA SER A 134 3.23 0.92 5.76
C SER A 134 1.85 0.39 5.38
N HIS A 135 0.89 1.29 5.12
CA HIS A 135 -0.45 0.94 4.68
C HIS A 135 -0.47 0.36 3.27
N PHE A 136 0.36 0.91 2.37
CA PHE A 136 0.57 0.40 1.03
C PHE A 136 1.05 -1.06 1.07
N VAL A 137 2.06 -1.37 1.89
CA VAL A 137 2.57 -2.73 2.05
C VAL A 137 1.53 -3.65 2.70
N LEU A 138 0.91 -3.22 3.80
CA LEU A 138 -0.08 -4.02 4.52
C LEU A 138 -1.26 -4.38 3.61
N THR A 139 -1.87 -3.38 2.96
CA THR A 139 -3.06 -3.54 2.11
C THR A 139 -2.77 -4.42 0.91
N ASN A 140 -1.64 -4.21 0.22
CA ASN A 140 -1.27 -5.04 -0.92
C ASN A 140 -0.95 -6.48 -0.50
N LYS A 141 -0.32 -6.72 0.67
CA LYS A 141 -0.04 -8.08 1.14
C LYS A 141 -1.27 -8.85 1.61
N ILE A 142 -2.28 -8.18 2.15
CA ILE A 142 -3.56 -8.81 2.52
C ILE A 142 -4.57 -8.84 1.38
N MET A 143 -4.19 -8.36 0.18
CA MET A 143 -5.04 -8.32 -1.00
C MET A 143 -5.71 -9.66 -1.33
N PRO A 144 -5.07 -10.84 -1.16
CA PRO A 144 -5.77 -12.12 -1.35
C PRO A 144 -7.05 -12.26 -0.51
N LYS A 145 -7.07 -11.77 0.74
CA LYS A 145 -8.25 -11.81 1.62
C LYS A 145 -9.28 -10.72 1.25
N ILE A 146 -8.83 -9.58 0.74
CA ILE A 146 -9.70 -8.52 0.20
C ILE A 146 -10.42 -9.02 -1.05
N LEU A 147 -9.69 -9.64 -1.99
CA LEU A 147 -10.26 -10.23 -3.21
C LEU A 147 -11.22 -11.37 -2.91
N ALA A 148 -10.97 -12.16 -1.85
CA ALA A 148 -11.87 -13.21 -1.39
C ALA A 148 -13.23 -12.68 -0.89
N ALA A 149 -13.32 -11.42 -0.44
CA ALA A 149 -14.59 -10.80 -0.06
C ALA A 149 -15.45 -10.43 -1.29
N GLY A 150 -14.81 -10.07 -2.41
CA GLY A 150 -15.48 -9.82 -3.70
C GLY A 150 -16.15 -8.44 -3.81
N PRO A 151 -17.11 -8.28 -4.74
CA PRO A 151 -17.78 -7.00 -5.00
C PRO A 151 -18.46 -6.42 -3.75
N GLY A 152 -18.36 -5.10 -3.59
CA GLY A 152 -18.88 -4.39 -2.40
C GLY A 152 -17.82 -4.15 -1.32
N THR A 153 -16.63 -4.74 -1.45
CA THR A 153 -15.48 -4.49 -0.57
C THR A 153 -15.05 -3.01 -0.62
N ARG A 154 -14.56 -2.49 0.51
CA ARG A 154 -14.13 -1.09 0.66
C ARG A 154 -12.72 -0.96 1.23
N ILE A 155 -11.92 -0.07 0.65
CA ILE A 155 -10.61 0.33 1.19
C ILE A 155 -10.64 1.83 1.51
N VAL A 156 -10.44 2.18 2.77
CA VAL A 156 -10.50 3.56 3.26
C VAL A 156 -9.09 4.01 3.66
N ASN A 157 -8.50 4.89 2.86
CA ASN A 157 -7.17 5.45 3.07
C ASN A 157 -7.26 6.82 3.73
N VAL A 158 -7.21 6.88 5.06
CA VAL A 158 -7.51 8.12 5.79
C VAL A 158 -6.50 9.21 5.44
N SER A 159 -7.01 10.25 4.78
CA SER A 159 -6.26 11.43 4.38
C SER A 159 -6.42 12.55 5.41
N SER A 160 -6.20 13.80 5.01
CA SER A 160 -6.31 15.00 5.82
C SER A 160 -6.43 16.21 4.92
N SER A 161 -7.05 17.28 5.42
CA SER A 161 -6.93 18.61 4.82
C SER A 161 -5.48 19.09 4.69
N GLY A 162 -4.53 18.47 5.41
CA GLY A 162 -3.09 18.67 5.27
C GLY A 162 -2.51 18.26 3.91
N HIS A 163 -3.19 17.44 3.09
CA HIS A 163 -2.74 17.12 1.73
C HIS A 163 -2.58 18.38 0.86
N ARG A 164 -3.32 19.46 1.20
CA ARG A 164 -3.27 20.75 0.50
C ARG A 164 -1.93 21.47 0.66
N TYR A 165 -1.05 21.03 1.56
CA TYR A 165 0.25 21.63 1.82
C TYR A 165 1.29 21.35 0.72
N THR A 166 1.26 20.16 0.10
CA THR A 166 2.17 19.76 -0.97
C THR A 166 1.68 18.52 -1.73
N GLY A 167 2.04 18.44 -3.02
CA GLY A 167 2.01 17.20 -3.78
C GLY A 167 3.13 16.22 -3.38
N ILE A 168 3.29 15.14 -4.15
CA ILE A 168 4.39 14.18 -3.97
C ILE A 168 5.72 14.80 -4.39
N ARG A 169 6.78 14.62 -3.58
CA ARG A 169 8.13 15.07 -3.92
C ARG A 169 8.88 13.96 -4.65
N PHE A 170 8.52 13.71 -5.92
CA PHE A 170 9.10 12.61 -6.70
C PHE A 170 10.64 12.61 -6.77
N HIS A 171 11.27 13.79 -6.80
CA HIS A 171 12.73 13.91 -6.83
C HIS A 171 13.41 13.65 -5.48
N ASP A 172 12.72 13.88 -4.36
CA ASP A 172 13.28 13.77 -3.02
C ASP A 172 12.18 13.43 -2.00
N PRO A 173 11.63 12.20 -2.06
CA PRO A 173 10.52 11.79 -1.19
C PRO A 173 10.95 11.63 0.27
N ASN A 174 12.27 11.54 0.51
CA ASN A 174 12.89 11.30 1.82
C ASN A 174 13.58 12.54 2.41
N PHE A 175 13.40 13.73 1.81
CA PHE A 175 13.97 14.98 2.30
C PHE A 175 15.49 14.93 2.52
N THR A 176 16.21 14.39 1.54
CA THR A 176 17.66 14.26 1.53
C THR A 176 18.38 15.60 1.28
N GLU A 177 17.71 16.55 0.63
CA GLU A 177 18.26 17.89 0.40
C GLU A 177 18.35 18.71 1.71
N PRO A 178 19.50 19.33 2.03
CA PRO A 178 19.65 20.13 3.24
C PRO A 178 18.62 21.27 3.33
N GLY A 179 17.92 21.35 4.48
CA GLY A 179 16.93 22.41 4.73
C GLY A 179 15.59 22.25 4.01
N SER A 180 15.39 21.16 3.26
CA SER A 180 14.14 20.89 2.53
C SER A 180 12.99 20.46 3.45
N TYR A 181 13.29 19.94 4.64
CA TYR A 181 12.28 19.42 5.56
C TYR A 181 11.51 20.53 6.26
N LYS A 182 10.19 20.42 6.18
CA LYS A 182 9.22 21.15 7.02
C LYS A 182 8.27 20.13 7.61
N GLU A 183 7.88 20.29 8.87
CA GLU A 183 7.07 19.32 9.62
C GLU A 183 5.75 18.99 8.89
N PHE A 184 5.13 19.98 8.24
CA PHE A 184 3.92 19.77 7.42
C PHE A 184 4.19 19.30 5.99
N ALA A 185 5.43 19.38 5.48
CA ALA A 185 5.76 18.86 4.15
C ALA A 185 5.69 17.33 4.12
N GLY A 186 6.32 16.65 5.08
CA GLY A 186 6.26 15.18 5.19
C GLY A 186 4.81 14.70 5.41
N TYR A 187 4.07 15.37 6.30
CA TYR A 187 2.66 15.08 6.52
C TYR A 187 1.80 15.28 5.26
N GLY A 188 1.94 16.43 4.60
CA GLY A 188 1.17 16.78 3.41
C GLY A 188 1.42 15.82 2.26
N GLN A 189 2.68 15.47 1.99
CA GLN A 189 3.04 14.47 0.99
C GLN A 189 2.34 13.13 1.28
N ALA A 190 2.42 12.64 2.52
CA ALA A 190 1.82 11.36 2.87
C ALA A 190 0.29 11.36 2.75
N LYS A 191 -0.36 12.49 3.08
CA LYS A 191 -1.81 12.63 2.96
C LYS A 191 -2.28 12.82 1.51
N THR A 192 -1.46 13.45 0.66
CA THR A 192 -1.65 13.44 -0.80
C THR A 192 -1.53 12.01 -1.34
N ALA A 193 -0.50 11.26 -0.93
CA ALA A 193 -0.28 9.88 -1.36
C ALA A 193 -1.44 8.95 -1.01
N ASN A 194 -2.11 9.16 0.13
CA ASN A 194 -3.31 8.37 0.49
C ASN A 194 -4.49 8.61 -0.47
N ILE A 195 -4.63 9.82 -1.02
CA ILE A 195 -5.68 10.13 -2.01
C ILE A 195 -5.32 9.51 -3.35
N LEU A 196 -4.08 9.71 -3.81
CA LEU A 196 -3.55 9.10 -5.04
C LEU A 196 -3.61 7.56 -5.00
N TYR A 197 -3.37 6.96 -3.83
CA TYR A 197 -3.51 5.52 -3.65
C TYR A 197 -4.96 5.05 -3.82
N ALA A 198 -5.94 5.81 -3.34
CA ALA A 198 -7.35 5.50 -3.58
C ALA A 198 -7.72 5.62 -5.07
N VAL A 199 -7.21 6.64 -5.78
CA VAL A 199 -7.39 6.78 -7.24
C VAL A 199 -6.86 5.55 -7.98
N GLU A 200 -5.61 5.16 -7.69
CA GLU A 200 -4.98 4.03 -8.38
C GLU A 200 -5.60 2.68 -7.99
N LEU A 201 -6.00 2.48 -6.72
CA LEU A 201 -6.74 1.29 -6.30
C LEU A 201 -8.07 1.16 -7.04
N ASN A 202 -8.82 2.25 -7.21
CA ASN A 202 -10.07 2.22 -7.98
C ASN A 202 -9.83 1.82 -9.43
N LYS A 203 -8.76 2.32 -10.06
CA LYS A 203 -8.37 1.90 -11.41
C LYS A 203 -8.04 0.40 -11.47
N ARG A 204 -7.23 -0.09 -10.54
CA ARG A 204 -6.75 -1.49 -10.52
C ARG A 204 -7.82 -2.51 -10.14
N LEU A 205 -8.75 -2.12 -9.25
CA LEU A 205 -9.74 -3.04 -8.67
C LEU A 205 -11.16 -2.83 -9.22
N ALA A 206 -11.35 -1.92 -10.18
CA ALA A 206 -12.65 -1.66 -10.82
C ALA A 206 -13.33 -2.95 -11.31
N SER A 207 -12.59 -3.85 -11.99
CA SER A 207 -13.13 -5.12 -12.51
C SER A 207 -13.54 -6.12 -11.42
N ARG A 208 -13.14 -5.87 -10.16
CA ARG A 208 -13.48 -6.68 -8.99
C ARG A 208 -14.65 -6.11 -8.18
N GLY A 209 -15.16 -4.92 -8.54
CA GLY A 209 -16.23 -4.25 -7.78
C GLY A 209 -15.78 -3.80 -6.39
N ILE A 210 -14.48 -3.54 -6.22
CA ILE A 210 -13.88 -3.07 -4.97
C ILE A 210 -13.58 -1.59 -5.12
N HIS A 211 -13.97 -0.80 -4.12
CA HIS A 211 -13.87 0.66 -4.18
C HIS A 211 -12.98 1.19 -3.06
N ALA A 212 -12.17 2.20 -3.39
CA ALA A 212 -11.27 2.87 -2.49
C ALA A 212 -11.63 4.36 -2.33
N TYR A 213 -11.55 4.86 -1.11
CA TYR A 213 -11.85 6.25 -0.78
C TYR A 213 -10.80 6.83 0.16
N ALA A 214 -10.66 8.15 0.16
CA ALA A 214 -9.68 8.88 0.95
C ALA A 214 -10.33 10.01 1.75
N PRO A 215 -11.02 9.69 2.87
CA PRO A 215 -11.71 10.70 3.66
C PRO A 215 -10.74 11.55 4.49
N THR A 216 -11.15 12.78 4.80
CA THR A 216 -10.59 13.52 5.95
C THR A 216 -11.60 13.57 7.10
N PRO A 217 -11.14 13.32 8.35
CA PRO A 217 -12.02 13.44 9.51
C PRO A 217 -12.29 14.88 9.94
N GLY A 218 -11.66 15.87 9.29
CA GLY A 218 -11.63 17.24 9.77
C GLY A 218 -10.79 17.41 11.03
N SER A 219 -11.02 18.50 11.75
CA SER A 219 -10.25 18.86 12.94
C SER A 219 -10.75 18.12 14.18
N VAL A 220 -10.19 16.95 14.49
CA VAL A 220 -10.57 16.11 15.63
C VAL A 220 -9.47 16.07 16.68
N ALA A 221 -9.84 16.20 17.97
CA ALA A 221 -8.88 16.14 19.08
C ALA A 221 -8.51 14.68 19.34
N THR A 222 -7.29 14.28 18.98
CA THR A 222 -6.83 12.89 19.13
C THR A 222 -5.40 12.82 19.68
N ASN A 223 -4.82 11.62 19.61
CA ASN A 223 -3.41 11.40 19.90
C ASN A 223 -2.50 11.69 18.68
N LEU A 224 -3.07 12.01 17.52
CA LEU A 224 -2.33 12.38 16.31
C LEU A 224 -1.41 13.58 16.54
N GLN A 225 -1.84 14.53 17.39
CA GLN A 225 -1.08 15.72 17.76
C GLN A 225 0.05 15.43 18.78
N GLY A 226 0.46 14.18 18.98
CA GLY A 226 1.43 13.78 19.99
C GLY A 226 2.77 14.53 19.92
N TYR A 227 3.39 14.62 18.74
CA TYR A 227 4.67 15.32 18.56
C TYR A 227 4.56 16.83 18.82
N VAL A 228 3.50 17.46 18.30
CA VAL A 228 3.28 18.90 18.47
C VAL A 228 2.89 19.27 19.90
N LYS A 229 2.21 18.40 20.66
CA LYS A 229 1.91 18.63 22.09
C LYS A 229 3.19 18.80 22.93
N VAL A 230 4.29 18.15 22.53
CA VAL A 230 5.59 18.24 23.24
C VAL A 230 6.37 19.50 22.84
N LEU A 231 5.99 20.18 21.76
CA LEU A 231 6.70 21.36 21.23
C LEU A 231 6.23 22.71 21.80
N GLY A 232 5.17 22.76 22.62
CA GLY A 232 4.71 24.00 23.26
C GLY A 232 4.37 25.10 22.24
N ASP A 233 4.89 26.32 22.46
CA ASP A 233 4.60 27.49 21.61
C ASP A 233 5.01 27.30 20.14
N ARG A 234 6.07 26.52 19.89
CA ARG A 234 6.53 26.17 18.54
C ARG A 234 5.49 25.39 17.75
N ALA A 235 4.58 24.66 18.40
CA ALA A 235 3.47 24.01 17.72
C ALA A 235 2.57 25.03 17.02
N THR A 236 2.23 26.12 17.71
CA THR A 236 1.37 27.18 17.18
C THR A 236 2.00 27.85 15.96
N GLU A 237 3.32 28.06 15.98
CA GLU A 237 4.07 28.60 14.83
C GLU A 237 4.01 27.66 13.62
N ILE A 238 4.30 26.36 13.81
CA ILE A 238 4.25 25.35 12.75
C ILE A 238 2.84 25.26 12.14
N PHE A 239 1.80 25.25 12.96
CA PHE A 239 0.41 25.24 12.47
C PHE A 239 0.04 26.54 11.75
N ASN A 240 0.52 27.69 12.21
CA ASN A 240 0.29 28.97 11.53
C ASN A 240 0.99 29.02 10.18
N GLU A 241 2.27 28.62 10.09
CA GLU A 241 3.01 28.56 8.81
C GLU A 241 2.25 27.70 7.79
N ALA A 242 1.77 26.53 8.23
CA ALA A 242 0.97 25.65 7.39
C ALA A 242 -0.39 26.25 7.00
N ALA A 243 -1.12 26.83 7.95
CA ALA A 243 -2.42 27.46 7.68
C ALA A 243 -2.29 28.64 6.70
N TYR A 244 -1.28 29.49 6.85
CA TYR A 244 -1.02 30.59 5.92
C TYR A 244 -0.66 30.08 4.53
N LYS A 245 0.22 29.08 4.44
CA LYS A 245 0.59 28.49 3.13
C LYS A 245 -0.63 27.90 2.41
N VAL A 246 -1.51 27.22 3.14
CA VAL A 246 -2.63 26.46 2.54
C VAL A 246 -3.86 27.32 2.28
N ASN A 247 -4.23 28.16 3.26
CA ASN A 247 -5.49 28.89 3.29
C ASN A 247 -5.34 30.41 3.23
N GLY A 248 -4.12 30.95 3.33
CA GLY A 248 -3.88 32.39 3.40
C GLY A 248 -4.32 33.05 4.71
N ILE A 249 -4.65 32.26 5.74
CA ILE A 249 -5.15 32.73 7.04
C ILE A 249 -4.44 32.03 8.20
N SER A 250 -4.50 32.63 9.39
CA SER A 250 -3.95 32.04 10.61
C SER A 250 -4.68 30.75 11.02
N ILE A 251 -4.05 29.91 11.83
CA ILE A 251 -4.71 28.71 12.39
C ILE A 251 -5.89 29.10 13.30
N ALA A 252 -5.81 30.24 13.97
CA ALA A 252 -6.89 30.74 14.82
C ALA A 252 -8.13 31.07 13.97
N GLU A 253 -7.96 31.81 12.88
CA GLU A 253 -9.05 32.09 11.93
C GLU A 253 -9.57 30.81 11.27
N SER A 254 -8.68 29.89 10.91
CA SER A 254 -9.08 28.59 10.36
C SER A 254 -9.97 27.81 11.33
N ARG A 255 -9.65 27.81 12.63
CA ARG A 255 -10.45 27.15 13.68
C ARG A 255 -11.77 27.85 13.98
N ILE A 256 -11.87 29.16 13.73
CA ILE A 256 -13.15 29.88 13.82
C ILE A 256 -14.06 29.48 12.66
N ARG A 257 -13.50 29.35 11.45
CA ARG A 257 -14.25 28.93 10.25
C ARG A 257 -14.61 27.44 10.25
N ASP A 258 -13.71 26.62 10.77
CA ASP A 258 -13.85 25.16 10.85
C ASP A 258 -13.51 24.69 12.29
N PRO A 259 -14.50 24.71 13.21
CA PRO A 259 -14.31 24.34 14.61
C PRO A 259 -13.87 22.89 14.82
N MET A 260 -13.45 22.54 16.04
CA MET A 260 -13.14 21.14 16.35
C MET A 260 -14.40 20.27 16.30
N LYS A 261 -14.28 19.09 15.70
CA LYS A 261 -15.32 18.05 15.66
C LYS A 261 -15.22 17.10 16.84
N THR A 262 -16.35 16.47 17.19
CA THR A 262 -16.37 15.32 18.10
C THR A 262 -15.71 14.10 17.44
N LEU A 263 -15.38 13.07 18.23
CA LEU A 263 -14.89 11.80 17.69
C LEU A 263 -15.93 11.14 16.78
N GLN A 264 -17.21 11.22 17.15
CA GLN A 264 -18.35 10.71 16.36
C GLN A 264 -18.49 11.43 15.00
N GLN A 265 -18.39 12.75 14.98
CA GLN A 265 -18.40 13.53 13.74
C GLN A 265 -17.17 13.24 12.86
N GLY A 266 -16.02 13.02 13.49
CA GLY A 266 -14.80 12.63 12.79
C GLY A 266 -14.90 11.24 12.19
N SER A 267 -15.43 10.27 12.93
CA SER A 267 -15.52 8.86 12.51
C SER A 267 -16.56 8.69 11.40
N ALA A 268 -17.58 9.55 11.33
CA ALA A 268 -18.56 9.55 10.25
C ALA A 268 -17.93 9.59 8.85
N SER A 269 -16.92 10.45 8.64
CA SER A 269 -16.20 10.53 7.37
C SER A 269 -15.47 9.23 7.00
N LEU A 270 -15.10 8.40 7.98
CA LEU A 270 -14.42 7.12 7.77
C LEU A 270 -15.42 5.98 7.59
N ILE A 271 -16.52 6.03 8.33
CA ILE A 271 -17.58 5.01 8.34
C ILE A 271 -18.37 5.07 7.04
N ARG A 272 -18.76 6.26 6.58
CA ARG A 272 -19.57 6.40 5.36
C ARG A 272 -18.97 5.65 4.15
N PRO A 273 -17.71 5.89 3.73
CA PRO A 273 -17.13 5.12 2.62
C PRO A 273 -16.92 3.64 2.92
N ALA A 274 -16.88 3.24 4.19
CA ALA A 274 -16.74 1.84 4.57
C ALA A 274 -18.04 1.04 4.41
N ILE A 275 -19.21 1.67 4.60
CA ILE A 275 -20.48 0.94 4.73
C ILE A 275 -21.63 1.44 3.86
N ASP A 276 -21.62 2.70 3.39
CA ASP A 276 -22.67 3.24 2.52
C ASP A 276 -22.60 2.55 1.14
N PRO A 277 -23.63 1.78 0.72
CA PRO A 277 -23.61 1.11 -0.56
C PRO A 277 -23.83 2.09 -1.72
N ASN A 278 -24.44 3.26 -1.48
CA ASN A 278 -24.79 4.23 -2.51
C ASN A 278 -23.64 5.18 -2.87
N ILE A 279 -22.61 5.26 -2.01
CA ILE A 279 -21.45 6.13 -2.24
C ILE A 279 -20.68 5.81 -3.53
N VAL A 280 -20.85 4.61 -4.09
CA VAL A 280 -20.26 4.23 -5.39
C VAL A 280 -20.87 4.97 -6.57
N ASN A 281 -22.04 5.60 -6.38
CA ASN A 281 -22.71 6.42 -7.39
C ASN A 281 -22.28 7.89 -7.31
N GLU A 282 -21.45 8.27 -6.33
CA GLU A 282 -20.93 9.63 -6.17
C GLU A 282 -19.58 9.77 -6.89
N GLU A 283 -19.36 10.91 -7.54
CA GLU A 283 -18.14 11.18 -8.29
C GLU A 283 -17.02 11.64 -7.37
N GLY A 284 -15.88 10.96 -7.42
CA GLY A 284 -14.67 11.31 -6.68
C GLY A 284 -14.31 10.33 -5.58
N VAL A 285 -13.12 10.50 -5.01
CA VAL A 285 -12.59 9.62 -3.96
C VAL A 285 -12.40 10.32 -2.61
N PHE A 286 -12.37 11.65 -2.60
CA PHE A 286 -12.12 12.45 -1.41
C PHE A 286 -13.43 12.78 -0.70
N ILE A 287 -13.42 12.68 0.64
CA ILE A 287 -14.63 12.86 1.45
C ILE A 287 -14.38 13.92 2.52
N ASP A 288 -15.03 15.07 2.31
CA ASP A 288 -15.24 16.26 3.17
C ASP A 288 -16.47 16.14 4.06
N ASN A 289 -16.42 16.11 5.40
CA ASN A 289 -17.64 16.18 6.23
C ASN A 289 -18.68 15.09 5.88
N ALA A 290 -18.23 13.85 5.67
CA ALA A 290 -19.05 12.74 5.16
C ALA A 290 -19.72 13.01 3.79
N ILE A 291 -19.22 13.95 2.98
CA ILE A 291 -19.68 14.25 1.62
C ILE A 291 -18.55 13.95 0.63
N VAL A 292 -18.82 13.19 -0.43
CA VAL A 292 -17.86 13.03 -1.53
C VAL A 292 -17.76 14.37 -2.27
N THR A 293 -16.54 14.89 -2.45
CA THR A 293 -16.31 16.20 -3.06
C THR A 293 -15.17 16.16 -4.07
N THR A 294 -15.37 16.89 -5.16
CA THR A 294 -14.37 17.20 -6.20
C THR A 294 -14.05 18.69 -6.24
N ASP A 295 -14.56 19.50 -5.30
CA ASP A 295 -14.31 20.94 -5.26
C ASP A 295 -12.80 21.19 -5.04
N PRO A 296 -12.13 21.97 -5.91
CA PRO A 296 -10.72 22.35 -5.76
C PRO A 296 -10.33 23.05 -4.44
N LYS A 297 -11.33 23.55 -3.68
CA LYS A 297 -11.15 24.09 -2.33
C LYS A 297 -10.96 22.98 -1.29
N ASP A 298 -11.62 21.85 -1.48
CA ASP A 298 -11.61 20.72 -0.56
C ASP A 298 -10.47 19.77 -0.89
N VAL A 299 -10.31 19.43 -2.18
CA VAL A 299 -9.28 18.52 -2.69
C VAL A 299 -8.44 19.19 -3.78
N ARG A 300 -7.11 19.11 -3.68
CA ARG A 300 -6.23 19.69 -4.71
C ARG A 300 -6.15 18.79 -5.94
N SER A 301 -6.09 19.39 -7.13
CA SER A 301 -6.02 18.65 -8.40
C SER A 301 -4.88 17.64 -8.46
N TRP A 302 -3.71 17.96 -7.89
CA TRP A 302 -2.56 17.05 -7.84
C TRP A 302 -2.81 15.79 -6.99
N ALA A 303 -3.83 15.80 -6.12
CA ALA A 303 -4.12 14.66 -5.24
C ALA A 303 -5.10 13.68 -5.89
N THR A 304 -5.79 14.08 -6.97
CA THR A 304 -6.76 13.27 -7.70
C THR A 304 -6.34 13.01 -9.15
N ASP A 305 -5.15 13.44 -9.53
CA ASP A 305 -4.59 13.27 -10.87
C ASP A 305 -4.24 11.78 -11.14
N PRO A 306 -4.80 11.14 -12.18
CA PRO A 306 -4.55 9.73 -12.47
C PRO A 306 -3.11 9.41 -12.89
N GLU A 307 -2.40 10.34 -13.53
CA GLU A 307 -1.00 10.13 -13.94
C GLU A 307 -0.10 10.18 -12.72
N LEU A 308 -0.30 11.18 -11.85
CA LEU A 308 0.43 11.26 -10.58
C LEU A 308 0.08 10.09 -9.65
N ALA A 309 -1.11 9.51 -9.77
CA ALA A 309 -1.51 8.34 -9.00
C ALA A 309 -0.70 7.10 -9.41
N ALA A 310 -0.54 6.88 -10.72
CA ALA A 310 0.31 5.82 -11.26
C ALA A 310 1.80 6.03 -10.91
N GLU A 311 2.30 7.27 -11.00
CA GLU A 311 3.67 7.60 -10.59
C GLU A 311 3.89 7.39 -9.10
N CYS A 312 2.94 7.81 -8.26
CA CYS A 312 3.02 7.62 -6.80
C CYS A 312 3.00 6.14 -6.43
N TRP A 313 2.21 5.32 -7.14
CA TRP A 313 2.22 3.87 -6.95
C TRP A 313 3.59 3.28 -7.24
N LYS A 314 4.17 3.61 -8.40
CA LYS A 314 5.51 3.14 -8.80
C LYS A 314 6.58 3.58 -7.80
N LEU A 315 6.54 4.84 -7.36
CA LEU A 315 7.44 5.35 -6.33
C LEU A 315 7.29 4.57 -5.02
N SER A 316 6.06 4.27 -4.60
CA SER A 316 5.82 3.48 -3.39
C SER A 316 6.34 2.06 -3.52
N GLU A 317 6.16 1.41 -4.67
CA GLU A 317 6.76 0.10 -4.96
C GLU A 317 8.28 0.15 -4.88
N GLU A 318 8.91 1.13 -5.54
CA GLU A 318 10.35 1.34 -5.46
C GLU A 318 10.78 1.51 -4.00
N LEU A 319 10.22 2.47 -3.27
CA LEU A 319 10.59 2.75 -1.88
C LEU A 319 10.43 1.56 -0.95
N VAL A 320 9.38 0.75 -1.07
CA VAL A 320 9.19 -0.40 -0.16
C VAL A 320 10.02 -1.63 -0.52
N VAL A 321 10.50 -1.69 -1.77
CA VAL A 321 11.46 -2.68 -2.26
C VAL A 321 12.88 -2.28 -1.83
N LEU A 322 13.22 -0.98 -1.89
CA LEU A 322 14.52 -0.42 -1.48
C LEU A 322 14.89 -0.70 -0.02
N THR A 323 13.87 -0.89 0.80
CA THR A 323 13.95 -0.86 2.27
C THR A 323 13.85 -2.22 2.91
N ALA A 324 13.27 -3.17 2.19
CA ALA A 324 13.42 -4.53 2.63
C ALA A 324 14.90 -4.87 2.46
N SER A 325 15.48 -5.48 3.50
CA SER A 325 16.84 -6.00 3.48
C SER A 325 16.91 -7.13 2.43
N TYR A 326 16.89 -6.75 1.17
CA TYR A 326 17.05 -7.61 0.02
C TYR A 326 18.40 -7.23 -0.56
N GLU A 327 19.41 -7.99 -0.18
CA GLU A 327 20.66 -7.93 -0.92
C GLU A 327 20.37 -8.60 -2.28
N SER A 328 20.36 -7.80 -3.34
CA SER A 328 20.48 -8.23 -4.74
C SER A 328 19.49 -9.28 -5.29
N ARG A 329 18.30 -8.85 -5.74
CA ARG A 329 17.40 -9.68 -6.53
C ARG A 329 17.25 -9.18 -7.97
N ALA A 330 17.52 -10.06 -8.93
CA ALA A 330 17.40 -9.77 -10.35
C ALA A 330 16.97 -11.02 -11.13
N ALA A 331 16.03 -10.86 -12.06
CA ALA A 331 15.70 -11.86 -13.06
C ALA A 331 16.32 -11.43 -14.41
N LEU A 332 17.19 -12.27 -14.98
CA LEU A 332 17.93 -12.01 -16.21
C LEU A 332 17.65 -13.10 -17.23
N VAL A 333 17.37 -12.70 -18.48
CA VAL A 333 17.31 -13.61 -19.64
C VAL A 333 18.42 -13.21 -20.62
N GLU A 334 19.36 -14.11 -20.87
CA GLU A 334 20.55 -13.84 -21.70
C GLU A 334 20.72 -14.85 -22.85
N LEU A 335 21.16 -14.36 -24.01
CA LEU A 335 21.72 -15.19 -25.09
C LEU A 335 23.09 -14.68 -25.52
N LYS A 336 24.11 -15.54 -25.49
CA LYS A 336 25.45 -15.25 -26.09
C LYS A 336 26.02 -13.86 -25.70
N GLY A 337 25.85 -13.45 -24.44
CA GLY A 337 26.39 -12.19 -23.92
C GLY A 337 25.51 -10.96 -24.17
N LYS A 338 24.33 -11.13 -24.77
CA LYS A 338 23.31 -10.08 -24.92
C LYS A 338 22.11 -10.38 -24.03
N THR A 339 21.88 -9.51 -23.06
CA THR A 339 20.68 -9.54 -22.22
C THR A 339 19.46 -9.15 -23.05
N ARG A 340 18.44 -10.01 -23.07
CA ARG A 340 17.16 -9.78 -23.76
C ARG A 340 16.13 -9.15 -22.83
N LEU A 341 16.13 -9.61 -21.59
CA LEU A 341 15.23 -9.16 -20.53
C LEU A 341 16.04 -9.03 -19.24
N ALA A 342 15.82 -7.94 -18.51
CA ALA A 342 16.36 -7.79 -17.16
C ALA A 342 15.35 -7.06 -16.28
N LYS A 343 14.98 -7.67 -15.17
CA LYS A 343 14.22 -7.00 -14.11
C LYS A 343 15.07 -6.97 -12.84
N TRP A 344 15.20 -5.79 -12.27
CA TRP A 344 15.96 -5.54 -11.07
C TRP A 344 14.99 -5.17 -9.96
N TYR A 345 15.06 -5.89 -8.85
CA TYR A 345 14.27 -5.64 -7.65
C TYR A 345 15.11 -4.95 -6.58
N VAL A 346 16.26 -4.41 -6.98
CA VAL A 346 17.22 -3.69 -6.13
C VAL A 346 17.75 -2.51 -6.94
N PRO A 347 17.94 -1.33 -6.32
CA PRO A 347 18.38 -0.09 -6.98
C PRO A 347 19.85 -0.14 -7.34
N TYR A 348 20.16 -0.71 -8.50
CA TYR A 348 21.48 -0.52 -9.08
C TYR A 348 21.51 0.71 -9.97
N THR A 349 22.61 1.46 -9.90
CA THR A 349 22.96 2.43 -10.94
C THR A 349 23.12 1.71 -12.28
N ASP A 350 22.96 2.41 -13.39
CA ASP A 350 23.03 1.76 -14.70
C ASP A 350 24.41 1.14 -14.98
N ASP A 351 25.48 1.77 -14.49
CA ASP A 351 26.84 1.22 -14.56
C ASP A 351 26.97 -0.09 -13.76
N GLU A 352 26.39 -0.15 -12.56
CA GLU A 352 26.35 -1.37 -11.77
C GLU A 352 25.54 -2.47 -12.44
N LYS A 353 24.37 -2.14 -13.02
CA LYS A 353 23.57 -3.11 -13.80
C LYS A 353 24.38 -3.67 -14.97
N ILE A 354 25.10 -2.83 -15.71
CA ILE A 354 25.96 -3.26 -16.82
C ILE A 354 27.06 -4.20 -16.33
N LYS A 355 27.74 -3.82 -15.24
CA LYS A 355 28.80 -4.62 -14.63
C LYS A 355 28.29 -5.98 -14.15
N LEU A 356 27.17 -6.00 -13.43
CA LEU A 356 26.54 -7.21 -12.90
C LEU A 356 26.13 -8.17 -14.01
N LYS A 357 25.48 -7.68 -15.07
CA LYS A 357 25.16 -8.50 -16.26
C LYS A 357 26.40 -9.15 -16.84
N GLY A 358 27.47 -8.38 -17.05
CA GLY A 358 28.73 -8.92 -17.57
C GLY A 358 29.43 -9.92 -16.64
N GLU A 359 29.27 -9.80 -15.32
CA GLU A 359 29.79 -10.77 -14.35
C GLU A 359 28.96 -12.06 -14.33
N VAL A 360 27.64 -11.96 -14.23
CA VAL A 360 26.73 -13.13 -14.27
C VAL A 360 26.88 -13.89 -15.57
N HIS A 361 26.99 -13.19 -16.71
CA HIS A 361 27.24 -13.81 -18.00
C HIS A 361 28.52 -14.65 -18.01
N ARG A 362 29.65 -14.06 -17.56
CA ARG A 362 30.94 -14.76 -17.48
C ARG A 362 30.92 -15.92 -16.50
N LEU A 363 30.10 -15.85 -15.46
CA LEU A 363 29.94 -16.90 -14.47
C LEU A 363 29.15 -18.09 -15.02
N VAL A 364 28.06 -17.83 -15.76
CA VAL A 364 27.09 -18.85 -16.17
C VAL A 364 27.39 -19.44 -17.55
N ALA A 365 27.77 -18.61 -18.52
CA ALA A 365 27.92 -19.02 -19.92
C ALA A 365 28.92 -20.16 -20.20
N PRO A 366 30.09 -20.25 -19.53
CA PRO A 366 31.04 -21.33 -19.79
C PRO A 366 30.68 -22.65 -19.10
N ARG A 367 29.60 -22.69 -18.30
CA ARG A 367 29.27 -23.86 -17.48
C ARG A 367 28.61 -24.97 -18.29
N ASP A 368 29.01 -26.20 -18.01
CA ASP A 368 28.41 -27.41 -18.61
C ASP A 368 27.29 -27.95 -17.72
N GLN A 369 26.06 -27.91 -18.23
CA GLN A 369 24.84 -28.36 -17.53
C GLN A 369 24.85 -29.85 -17.21
N LYS A 370 25.67 -30.67 -17.87
CA LYS A 370 25.76 -32.11 -17.60
C LYS A 370 26.55 -32.44 -16.33
N TYR A 371 27.48 -31.56 -15.96
CA TYR A 371 28.45 -31.83 -14.88
C TYR A 371 28.43 -30.78 -13.77
N GLN A 372 27.68 -29.69 -13.93
CA GLN A 372 27.65 -28.59 -12.98
C GLN A 372 26.21 -28.26 -12.57
N SER A 373 26.07 -27.87 -11.31
CA SER A 373 24.79 -27.47 -10.71
C SER A 373 24.22 -26.20 -11.36
N ASN A 374 22.89 -26.11 -11.34
CA ASN A 374 22.09 -24.92 -11.64
C ASN A 374 22.26 -23.78 -10.63
N PHE A 375 23.00 -24.02 -9.54
CA PHE A 375 23.25 -23.07 -8.48
C PHE A 375 24.72 -22.67 -8.47
N VAL A 376 24.99 -21.37 -8.39
CA VAL A 376 26.36 -20.82 -8.41
C VAL A 376 26.49 -19.71 -7.40
N GLU A 377 27.50 -19.79 -6.54
CA GLU A 377 27.85 -18.70 -5.63
C GLU A 377 28.29 -17.46 -6.43
N PHE A 378 27.76 -16.30 -6.05
CA PHE A 378 28.02 -15.02 -6.68
C PHE A 378 28.08 -13.91 -5.63
N ARG A 379 29.29 -13.50 -5.26
CA ARG A 379 29.52 -12.52 -4.18
C ARG A 379 28.87 -13.03 -2.87
N ASN A 380 27.94 -12.26 -2.28
CA ASN A 380 27.16 -12.66 -1.10
C ASN A 380 25.80 -13.28 -1.45
N HIS A 381 25.62 -13.74 -2.70
CA HIS A 381 24.35 -14.22 -3.25
C HIS A 381 24.56 -15.53 -3.98
N LYS A 382 23.45 -16.09 -4.48
CA LYS A 382 23.48 -17.22 -5.38
C LYS A 382 22.78 -16.88 -6.68
N VAL A 383 23.35 -17.35 -7.78
CA VAL A 383 22.72 -17.33 -9.10
C VAL A 383 22.13 -18.70 -9.34
N VAL A 384 20.79 -18.75 -9.38
CA VAL A 384 20.01 -19.89 -9.84
C VAL A 384 19.79 -19.71 -11.33
N TYR A 385 20.15 -20.70 -12.16
CA TYR A 385 19.98 -20.58 -13.59
C TYR A 385 19.53 -21.87 -14.27
N ARG A 386 18.82 -21.73 -15.38
CA ARG A 386 18.43 -22.85 -16.25
C ARG A 386 18.53 -22.46 -17.71
N ARG A 387 18.89 -23.43 -18.56
CA ARG A 387 19.07 -23.23 -20.00
C ARG A 387 17.90 -23.83 -20.78
N TYR A 388 17.33 -23.05 -21.69
CA TYR A 388 16.27 -23.48 -22.63
C TYR A 388 16.60 -23.00 -24.03
N ALA A 389 16.62 -23.92 -25.02
CA ALA A 389 16.85 -23.59 -26.43
C ALA A 389 18.05 -22.64 -26.70
N GLY A 390 19.10 -22.71 -25.87
CA GLY A 390 20.27 -21.85 -25.97
C GLY A 390 20.25 -20.59 -25.10
N LEU A 391 19.08 -20.16 -24.60
CA LEU A 391 18.89 -19.04 -23.68
C LEU A 391 19.22 -19.45 -22.24
N PHE A 392 19.78 -18.52 -21.48
CA PHE A 392 20.00 -18.65 -20.04
C PHE A 392 18.97 -17.79 -19.31
N PHE A 393 18.21 -18.43 -18.42
CA PHE A 393 17.32 -17.77 -17.48
C PHE A 393 17.98 -17.83 -16.12
N CYS A 394 18.22 -16.68 -15.52
CA CYS A 394 18.95 -16.55 -14.27
C CYS A 394 18.13 -15.75 -13.26
N ALA A 395 18.13 -16.18 -12.01
CA ALA A 395 17.66 -15.45 -10.85
C ALA A 395 18.84 -15.28 -9.88
N CYS A 396 19.12 -14.04 -9.47
CA CYS A 396 19.99 -13.77 -8.33
C CYS A 396 19.14 -13.73 -7.06
N VAL A 397 19.49 -14.55 -6.08
CA VAL A 397 18.72 -14.79 -4.85
C VAL A 397 19.63 -14.69 -3.63
N ASP A 398 19.04 -14.46 -2.46
CA ASP A 398 19.78 -14.40 -1.20
C ASP A 398 20.34 -15.79 -0.84
N THR A 399 21.43 -15.82 -0.06
CA THR A 399 22.06 -17.10 0.34
C THR A 399 21.17 -18.01 1.18
N ASN A 400 20.15 -17.42 1.83
CA ASN A 400 19.15 -18.11 2.65
C ASN A 400 17.86 -18.48 1.88
N ASP A 401 17.73 -18.06 0.63
CA ASP A 401 16.54 -18.37 -0.18
C ASP A 401 16.53 -19.85 -0.58
N ASN A 402 15.31 -20.38 -0.82
CA ASN A 402 15.15 -21.72 -1.34
C ASN A 402 15.48 -21.75 -2.85
N GLU A 403 16.73 -22.08 -3.17
CA GLU A 403 17.23 -22.17 -4.54
C GLU A 403 16.39 -23.07 -5.46
N LEU A 404 15.83 -24.16 -4.93
CA LEU A 404 14.98 -25.08 -5.70
C LEU A 404 13.66 -24.44 -6.09
N ALA A 405 13.07 -23.63 -5.20
CA ALA A 405 11.84 -22.90 -5.51
C ALA A 405 12.06 -21.91 -6.67
N TYR A 406 13.19 -21.20 -6.70
CA TYR A 406 13.52 -20.30 -7.79
C TYR A 406 13.87 -21.03 -9.09
N LEU A 407 14.47 -22.22 -9.01
CA LEU A 407 14.72 -23.04 -10.19
C LEU A 407 13.40 -23.51 -10.84
N GLU A 408 12.43 -23.91 -10.01
CA GLU A 408 11.09 -24.27 -10.48
C GLU A 408 10.30 -23.04 -10.95
N ALA A 409 10.45 -21.88 -10.31
CA ALA A 409 9.83 -20.64 -10.77
C ALA A 409 10.36 -20.20 -12.15
N ILE A 410 11.67 -20.36 -12.40
CA ILE A 410 12.26 -20.16 -13.74
C ILE A 410 11.61 -21.11 -14.75
N HIS A 411 11.42 -22.38 -14.39
CA HIS A 411 10.76 -23.34 -15.28
C HIS A 411 9.32 -22.95 -15.57
N PHE A 412 8.56 -22.65 -14.51
CA PHE A 412 7.17 -22.21 -14.60
C PHE A 412 7.02 -20.96 -15.48
N PHE A 413 7.88 -19.96 -15.31
CA PHE A 413 7.89 -18.76 -16.15
C PHE A 413 8.08 -19.10 -17.63
N VAL A 414 9.01 -20.00 -17.95
CA VAL A 414 9.23 -20.46 -19.33
C VAL A 414 8.03 -21.24 -19.86
N GLU A 415 7.37 -22.05 -19.05
CA GLU A 415 6.15 -22.74 -19.48
C GLU A 415 4.97 -21.79 -19.72
N VAL A 416 4.85 -20.72 -18.92
CA VAL A 416 3.82 -19.69 -19.12
C VAL A 416 4.10 -18.94 -20.42
N LEU A 417 5.36 -18.58 -20.70
CA LEU A 417 5.77 -17.98 -21.96
C LEU A 417 5.40 -18.88 -23.15
N ASP A 418 5.72 -20.17 -23.06
CA ASP A 418 5.43 -21.14 -24.12
C ASP A 418 3.93 -21.30 -24.39
N ALA A 419 3.13 -21.36 -23.32
CA ALA A 419 1.68 -21.42 -23.41
C ALA A 419 1.06 -20.13 -23.97
N PHE A 420 1.61 -18.96 -23.59
CA PHE A 420 1.12 -17.66 -24.03
C PHE A 420 1.42 -17.39 -25.52
N PHE A 421 2.65 -17.68 -25.97
CA PHE A 421 3.05 -17.43 -27.37
C PHE A 421 2.72 -18.59 -28.32
N GLY A 422 2.36 -19.77 -27.82
CA GLY A 422 2.04 -20.93 -28.63
C GLY A 422 3.27 -21.51 -29.35
N ASN A 423 4.25 -21.95 -28.57
CA ASN A 423 5.65 -22.28 -28.93
C ASN A 423 6.55 -21.04 -28.96
N VAL A 424 7.00 -20.60 -27.77
CA VAL A 424 7.79 -19.37 -27.63
C VAL A 424 9.16 -19.50 -28.29
N CYS A 425 9.57 -18.50 -29.06
CA CYS A 425 10.92 -18.39 -29.61
C CYS A 425 11.64 -17.11 -29.15
N GLU A 426 12.94 -17.00 -29.43
CA GLU A 426 13.72 -15.81 -29.04
C GLU A 426 13.15 -14.52 -29.64
N LEU A 427 12.63 -14.56 -30.87
CA LEU A 427 12.09 -13.37 -31.53
C LEU A 427 10.87 -12.85 -30.77
N ASP A 428 10.04 -13.72 -30.20
CA ASP A 428 8.89 -13.31 -29.38
C ASP A 428 9.35 -12.54 -28.15
N LEU A 429 10.42 -13.02 -27.50
CA LEU A 429 10.98 -12.34 -26.32
C LEU A 429 11.56 -10.97 -26.66
N VAL A 430 12.08 -10.79 -27.87
CA VAL A 430 12.70 -9.54 -28.32
C VAL A 430 11.66 -8.53 -28.80
N PHE A 431 10.70 -8.96 -29.62
CA PHE A 431 9.72 -8.07 -30.23
C PHE A 431 8.50 -7.80 -29.34
N ASN A 432 8.20 -8.70 -28.39
CA ASN A 432 7.09 -8.55 -27.45
C ASN A 432 7.57 -8.41 -26.00
N PHE A 433 8.70 -7.73 -25.78
CA PHE A 433 9.32 -7.61 -24.45
C PHE A 433 8.35 -7.06 -23.38
N TYR A 434 7.44 -6.16 -23.75
CA TYR A 434 6.41 -5.62 -22.85
C TYR A 434 5.47 -6.72 -22.32
N LYS A 435 5.03 -7.65 -23.18
CA LYS A 435 4.23 -8.81 -22.76
C LYS A 435 5.02 -9.77 -21.89
N VAL A 436 6.31 -9.95 -22.21
CA VAL A 436 7.21 -10.78 -21.38
C VAL A 436 7.38 -10.17 -19.99
N TYR A 437 7.50 -8.85 -19.87
CA TYR A 437 7.50 -8.17 -18.58
C TYR A 437 6.15 -8.34 -17.86
N ALA A 438 5.02 -8.22 -18.55
CA ALA A 438 3.71 -8.47 -17.94
C ALA A 438 3.59 -9.90 -17.37
N ILE A 439 4.05 -10.90 -18.12
CA ILE A 439 4.11 -12.30 -17.64
C ILE A 439 5.05 -12.41 -16.44
N LEU A 440 6.23 -11.78 -16.50
CA LEU A 440 7.20 -11.81 -15.42
C LEU A 440 6.62 -11.18 -14.14
N ASP A 441 5.83 -10.13 -14.27
CA ASP A 441 5.21 -9.39 -13.16
C ASP A 441 4.08 -10.18 -12.49
N GLU A 442 3.38 -11.03 -13.25
CA GLU A 442 2.40 -11.97 -12.71
C GLU A 442 3.06 -13.12 -11.94
N VAL A 443 4.21 -13.60 -12.43
CA VAL A 443 4.95 -14.69 -11.78
C VAL A 443 5.76 -14.20 -10.58
N PHE A 444 6.36 -13.02 -10.68
CA PHE A 444 7.24 -12.44 -9.67
C PHE A 444 6.83 -11.02 -9.27
N LEU A 445 6.59 -10.83 -7.98
CA LEU A 445 6.29 -9.52 -7.39
C LEU A 445 7.36 -9.16 -6.37
N ALA A 446 7.95 -7.97 -6.52
CA ALA A 446 9.03 -7.48 -5.63
C ALA A 446 10.21 -8.48 -5.46
N GLY A 447 10.48 -9.30 -6.47
CA GLY A 447 11.55 -10.30 -6.45
C GLY A 447 11.22 -11.56 -5.67
N GLU A 448 9.95 -11.77 -5.29
CA GLU A 448 9.41 -13.00 -4.73
C GLU A 448 8.51 -13.70 -5.75
N ILE A 449 8.30 -15.01 -5.56
CA ILE A 449 7.30 -15.77 -6.31
C ILE A 449 5.90 -15.33 -5.84
N GLU A 450 5.09 -14.78 -6.74
CA GLU A 450 3.74 -14.28 -6.45
C GLU A 450 2.66 -15.30 -6.82
N GLU A 451 2.67 -15.76 -8.07
CA GLU A 451 1.68 -16.70 -8.59
C GLU A 451 2.36 -17.96 -9.13
N THR A 452 1.80 -19.12 -8.80
CA THR A 452 2.31 -20.44 -9.22
C THR A 452 1.30 -21.22 -10.06
N SER A 453 0.09 -20.68 -10.25
CA SER A 453 -0.95 -21.24 -11.10
C SER A 453 -0.89 -20.70 -12.51
N LYS A 454 -0.50 -21.56 -13.46
CA LYS A 454 -0.43 -21.23 -14.90
C LYS A 454 -1.77 -20.69 -15.42
N GLN A 455 -2.87 -21.30 -14.99
CA GLN A 455 -4.22 -20.89 -15.42
C GLN A 455 -4.55 -19.46 -14.95
N VAL A 456 -4.16 -19.10 -13.73
CA VAL A 456 -4.42 -17.76 -13.18
C VAL A 456 -3.63 -16.72 -13.95
N VAL A 457 -2.33 -16.96 -14.18
CA VAL A 457 -1.47 -16.05 -14.94
C VAL A 457 -2.02 -15.84 -16.36
N LEU A 458 -2.32 -16.92 -17.10
CA LEU A 458 -2.86 -16.84 -18.45
C LEU A 458 -4.21 -16.10 -18.50
N THR A 459 -5.11 -16.37 -17.55
CA THR A 459 -6.41 -15.68 -17.48
C THR A 459 -6.26 -14.17 -17.25
N ARG A 460 -5.30 -13.76 -16.42
CA ARG A 460 -5.02 -12.34 -16.17
C ARG A 460 -4.43 -11.67 -17.40
N LEU A 461 -3.52 -12.35 -18.12
CA LEU A 461 -2.95 -11.85 -19.37
C LEU A 461 -4.00 -11.70 -20.47
N GLU A 462 -4.92 -12.67 -20.62
CA GLU A 462 -6.05 -12.55 -21.55
C GLU A 462 -6.98 -11.37 -21.22
N HIS A 463 -7.09 -11.00 -19.95
CA HIS A 463 -7.86 -9.83 -19.54
C HIS A 463 -7.12 -8.54 -19.89
N LEU A 464 -5.80 -8.48 -19.70
CA LEU A 464 -4.96 -7.35 -20.10
C LEU A 464 -4.98 -7.13 -21.61
N ASP A 465 -4.86 -8.20 -22.41
CA ASP A 465 -4.94 -8.13 -23.88
C ASP A 465 -6.32 -7.68 -24.39
N LYS A 466 -7.38 -7.74 -23.57
CA LYS A 466 -8.73 -7.21 -23.91
C LYS A 466 -8.92 -5.73 -23.57
N LEU A 467 -7.99 -5.15 -22.81
CA LEU A 467 -8.02 -3.74 -22.40
C LEU A 467 -7.15 -2.85 -23.31
N GLU A 468 -6.24 -3.46 -24.09
CA GLU A 468 -5.52 -2.85 -25.23
C GLU A 468 -6.35 -2.95 -26.52
#